data_AF-A0A1Q3GK64-F1
#
_entry.id   AF-A0A1Q3GK64-F1
#
_cell.length_a   1.000
_cell.length_b   1.000
_cell.length_c   1.000
_cell.angle_alpha   90.00
_cell.angle_beta   90.00
_cell.angle_gamma   90.00
#
_symmetry.space_group_name_H-M   'P 1'
#
loop_
_entity.id
_entity.type
_entity.pdbx_description
1 polymer ?
#
loop_
_entity_poly.entity_id
_entity_poly.type
_entity_poly.pdbx_seq_one_letter_code
_entity_poly.pdbx_strand_id
1 'polypeptide(L)'
;MMQDKSQKPAQKNNTVLIEELMNLAENLFDREEYKQCITHYTKVIHYNPGLPNLTYALYMRGCAYEEMGEIESACDDWQKAKSLGFEHPMGVDIIDMSLEKYRS
;
A
#
# COMPACT_ATOMS: atom_id res chain seq x y z
N MET A 1 8.44 -29.25 23.69
CA MET A 1 8.54 -28.66 22.34
C MET A 1 7.55 -27.50 22.25
N MET A 2 8.12 -26.34 21.97
CA MET A 2 7.62 -25.02 21.59
C MET A 2 6.11 -24.76 21.36
N GLN A 3 5.77 -23.51 21.67
CA GLN A 3 4.47 -22.90 21.95
C GLN A 3 3.48 -22.83 20.78
N ASP A 4 2.20 -22.90 21.19
CA ASP A 4 1.06 -22.09 20.77
C ASP A 4 0.52 -22.21 19.32
N LYS A 5 -0.64 -22.89 19.21
CA LYS A 5 -1.45 -23.03 18.00
C LYS A 5 -2.51 -21.93 17.87
N SER A 6 -2.30 -20.74 18.41
CA SER A 6 -3.24 -19.61 18.27
C SER A 6 -3.11 -18.88 16.93
N GLN A 7 -3.23 -19.60 15.82
CA GLN A 7 -3.71 -18.95 14.60
C GLN A 7 -5.23 -18.81 14.70
N LYS A 8 -5.69 -17.62 15.13
CA LYS A 8 -7.11 -17.26 15.10
C LYS A 8 -7.65 -17.47 13.68
N PRO A 9 -8.77 -18.20 13.48
CA PRO A 9 -9.32 -18.51 12.15
C PRO A 9 -9.67 -17.27 11.30
N ALA A 10 -9.77 -16.09 11.92
CA ALA A 10 -9.96 -14.82 11.22
C ALA A 10 -8.73 -14.36 10.40
N GLN A 11 -7.51 -14.72 10.79
CA GLN A 11 -6.30 -14.22 10.14
C GLN A 11 -6.10 -14.82 8.74
N LYS A 12 -6.45 -16.11 8.57
CA LYS A 12 -6.29 -16.85 7.31
C LYS A 12 -7.25 -16.38 6.21
N ASN A 13 -8.49 -16.06 6.57
CA ASN A 13 -9.48 -15.53 5.65
C ASN A 13 -9.14 -14.10 5.21
N ASN A 14 -8.53 -13.32 6.11
CA ASN A 14 -8.11 -11.96 5.79
C ASN A 14 -6.90 -11.95 4.84
N THR A 15 -5.99 -12.92 4.92
CA THR A 15 -4.83 -12.98 4.00
C THR A 15 -5.26 -13.12 2.54
N VAL A 16 -6.16 -14.07 2.23
CA VAL A 16 -6.67 -14.25 0.85
C VAL A 16 -7.42 -13.00 0.39
N LEU A 17 -8.25 -12.42 1.24
CA LEU A 17 -8.96 -11.18 0.93
C LEU A 17 -8.01 -10.00 0.66
N ILE A 18 -6.93 -9.88 1.44
CA ILE A 18 -5.91 -8.84 1.23
C ILE A 18 -5.24 -9.04 -0.13
N GLU A 19 -4.84 -10.27 -0.47
CA GLU A 19 -4.23 -10.58 -1.78
C GLU A 19 -5.18 -10.26 -2.94
N GLU A 20 -6.46 -10.63 -2.84
CA GLU A 20 -7.47 -10.30 -3.85
C GLU A 20 -7.65 -8.78 -4.02
N LEU A 21 -7.71 -8.04 -2.90
CA LEU A 21 -7.83 -6.58 -2.93
C LEU A 21 -6.60 -5.91 -3.54
N MET A 22 -5.40 -6.42 -3.28
CA MET A 22 -4.14 -5.93 -3.83
C MET A 22 -4.11 -6.14 -5.35
N ASN A 23 -4.34 -7.38 -5.80
CA ASN A 23 -4.37 -7.70 -7.23
C ASN A 23 -5.41 -6.87 -7.98
N LEU A 24 -6.57 -6.64 -7.39
CA LEU A 24 -7.61 -5.80 -7.98
C LEU A 24 -7.20 -4.34 -8.03
N ALA A 25 -6.60 -3.80 -6.95
CA ALA A 25 -6.12 -2.42 -6.93
C ALA A 25 -5.02 -2.17 -7.96
N GLU A 26 -4.08 -3.11 -8.13
CA GLU A 26 -3.05 -3.08 -9.17
C GLU A 26 -3.67 -3.06 -10.57
N ASN A 27 -4.60 -3.97 -10.86
CA ASN A 27 -5.30 -4.00 -12.16
C ASN A 27 -6.09 -2.71 -12.43
N LEU A 28 -6.66 -2.08 -11.40
CA LEU A 28 -7.36 -0.81 -11.53
C LEU A 28 -6.38 0.33 -11.77
N PHE A 29 -5.20 0.30 -11.15
CA PHE A 29 -4.13 1.27 -11.41
C PHE A 29 -3.65 1.17 -12.86
N ASP A 30 -3.43 -0.03 -13.39
CA ASP A 30 -3.03 -0.27 -14.78
C ASP A 30 -4.08 0.19 -15.80
N ARG A 31 -5.35 0.30 -15.37
CA ARG A 31 -6.47 0.82 -16.17
C ARG A 31 -6.73 2.31 -15.96
N GLU A 32 -5.88 2.99 -15.20
CA GLU A 32 -6.02 4.40 -14.83
C GLU A 32 -7.32 4.68 -14.02
N GLU A 33 -7.92 3.65 -13.41
CA GLU A 33 -9.13 3.75 -12.58
C GLU A 33 -8.78 4.14 -11.13
N TYR A 34 -8.06 5.26 -10.97
CA TYR A 34 -7.39 5.64 -9.73
C TYR A 34 -8.31 5.77 -8.51
N LYS A 35 -9.54 6.30 -8.67
CA LYS A 35 -10.50 6.40 -7.57
C LYS A 35 -10.89 5.03 -6.98
N GLN A 36 -11.06 4.03 -7.85
CA GLN A 36 -11.38 2.67 -7.41
C GLN A 36 -10.15 2.01 -6.80
N CYS A 37 -8.98 2.18 -7.42
CA CYS A 37 -7.69 1.75 -6.88
C CYS A 37 -7.48 2.23 -5.43
N ILE A 38 -7.65 3.54 -5.17
CA ILE A 38 -7.57 4.14 -3.82
C ILE A 38 -8.53 3.47 -2.84
N THR A 39 -9.76 3.18 -3.29
CA THR A 39 -10.77 2.51 -2.45
C THR A 39 -10.31 1.12 -2.03
N HIS A 40 -9.70 0.35 -2.93
CA HIS A 40 -9.21 -1.00 -2.64
C HIS A 40 -7.97 -0.99 -1.75
N TYR A 41 -6.98 -0.13 -2.00
CA TYR A 41 -5.84 0.01 -1.09
C TYR A 41 -6.24 0.52 0.30
N THR A 42 -7.25 1.38 0.39
CA THR A 42 -7.80 1.81 1.68
C THR A 42 -8.39 0.64 2.47
N LYS A 43 -9.09 -0.29 1.79
CA LYS A 43 -9.57 -1.53 2.42
C LYS A 43 -8.40 -2.41 2.87
N VAL A 44 -7.37 -2.57 2.05
CA VAL A 44 -6.15 -3.31 2.44
C VAL A 44 -5.58 -2.75 3.74
N ILE A 45 -5.33 -1.44 3.80
CA ILE A 45 -4.79 -0.76 4.98
C ILE A 45 -5.70 -0.95 6.20
N HIS A 46 -7.03 -0.91 6.02
CA HIS A 46 -8.00 -1.15 7.10
C HIS A 46 -7.91 -2.56 7.69
N TYR A 47 -7.59 -3.57 6.89
CA TYR A 47 -7.37 -4.94 7.37
C TYR A 47 -6.04 -5.12 8.12
N ASN A 48 -5.22 -4.08 8.23
CA ASN A 48 -3.94 -4.05 8.94
C ASN A 48 -3.05 -5.25 8.58
N PRO A 49 -2.61 -5.35 7.31
CA PRO A 49 -1.86 -6.48 6.83
C PRO A 49 -0.43 -6.44 7.40
N GLY A 50 0.33 -7.51 7.18
CA GLY A 50 1.76 -7.51 7.51
C GLY A 50 2.51 -6.42 6.74
N LEU A 51 3.70 -6.05 7.25
CA LEU A 51 4.51 -4.95 6.72
C LEU A 51 4.67 -4.92 5.19
N PRO A 52 5.05 -5.99 4.48
CA PRO A 52 5.27 -5.89 3.03
C PRO A 52 4.01 -5.46 2.27
N ASN A 53 2.84 -5.93 2.69
CA ASN A 53 1.58 -5.56 2.05
C ASN A 53 1.13 -4.16 2.49
N LEU A 54 1.36 -3.78 3.75
CA LEU A 54 0.99 -2.46 4.26
C LEU A 54 1.78 -1.35 3.58
N THR A 55 3.10 -1.50 3.51
CA THR A 55 3.99 -0.49 2.93
C THR A 55 3.80 -0.37 1.42
N TYR A 56 3.60 -1.49 0.72
CA TYR A 56 3.26 -1.47 -0.70
C TYR A 56 1.90 -0.84 -0.98
N ALA A 57 0.86 -1.18 -0.19
CA ALA A 57 -0.46 -0.57 -0.35
C ALA A 57 -0.44 0.95 -0.14
N LEU A 58 0.33 1.45 0.84
CA LEU A 58 0.54 2.88 1.05
C LEU A 58 1.26 3.51 -0.15
N TYR A 59 2.35 2.89 -0.61
CA TYR A 59 3.10 3.38 -1.77
C TYR A 59 2.22 3.51 -3.02
N MET A 60 1.50 2.45 -3.39
CA MET A 60 0.66 2.44 -4.59
C MET A 60 -0.57 3.34 -4.46
N ARG A 61 -1.14 3.49 -3.26
CA ARG A 61 -2.21 4.47 -3.02
C ARG A 61 -1.68 5.90 -3.16
N GLY A 62 -0.45 6.16 -2.71
CA GLY A 62 0.24 7.42 -2.95
C GLY A 62 0.40 7.73 -4.44
N CYS A 63 0.83 6.74 -5.25
CA CYS A 63 0.88 6.88 -6.70
C CYS A 63 -0.50 7.18 -7.31
N ALA A 64 -1.55 6.50 -6.86
CA ALA A 64 -2.91 6.76 -7.36
C ALA A 64 -3.43 8.16 -6.97
N TYR A 65 -3.07 8.67 -5.79
CA TYR A 65 -3.35 10.05 -5.41
C TYR A 65 -2.58 11.06 -6.26
N GLU A 66 -1.31 10.77 -6.58
CA GLU A 66 -0.49 11.61 -7.46
C GLU A 66 -1.13 11.75 -8.85
N GLU A 67 -1.54 10.64 -9.47
CA GLU A 67 -2.21 10.62 -10.77
C GLU A 67 -3.54 11.39 -10.77
N MET A 68 -4.20 11.46 -9.61
CA MET A 68 -5.42 12.25 -9.40
C MET A 68 -5.15 13.74 -9.12
N GLY A 69 -3.89 14.14 -8.95
CA GLY A 69 -3.49 15.49 -8.56
C GLY A 69 -3.64 15.79 -7.05
N GLU A 70 -3.95 14.78 -6.24
CA GLU A 70 -4.14 14.88 -4.79
C GLU A 70 -2.79 14.78 -4.06
N ILE A 71 -1.88 15.72 -4.37
CA ILE A 71 -0.45 15.63 -4.02
C ILE A 71 -0.20 15.55 -2.50
N GLU A 72 -0.97 16.27 -1.69
CA GLU A 72 -0.84 16.22 -0.22
C GLU A 72 -1.09 14.79 0.30
N SER A 73 -2.15 14.14 -0.19
CA SER A 73 -2.48 12.75 0.19
C SER A 73 -1.43 11.76 -0.32
N ALA A 74 -0.86 12.00 -1.50
CA ALA A 74 0.23 11.20 -2.04
C ALA A 74 1.48 11.26 -1.14
N CYS A 75 1.90 12.48 -0.79
CA CYS A 75 3.04 12.73 0.10
C CYS A 75 2.87 12.08 1.48
N ASP A 76 1.68 12.18 2.07
CA ASP A 76 1.38 11.56 3.37
C ASP A 76 1.55 10.04 3.33
N ASP A 77 1.01 9.40 2.29
CA ASP A 77 1.09 7.95 2.12
C ASP A 77 2.53 7.47 1.87
N TRP A 78 3.28 8.19 1.02
CA TRP A 78 4.68 7.88 0.78
C TRP A 78 5.55 8.08 2.01
N GLN A 79 5.36 9.16 2.77
CA GLN A 79 6.07 9.37 4.03
C GLN A 79 5.78 8.25 5.03
N LYS A 80 4.52 7.82 5.12
CA LYS A 80 4.13 6.72 5.99
C LYS A 80 4.76 5.40 5.53
N ALA A 81 4.72 5.09 4.24
CA ALA A 81 5.37 3.90 3.67
C ALA A 81 6.87 3.90 3.99
N LYS A 82 7.57 5.02 3.79
CA LYS A 82 8.99 5.18 4.14
C LYS A 82 9.25 5.00 5.64
N SER A 83 8.43 5.60 6.50
CA SER A 83 8.57 5.50 7.96
C SER A 83 8.44 4.05 8.47
N LEU A 84 7.73 3.22 7.72
CA LEU A 84 7.52 1.80 7.98
C LEU A 84 8.55 0.89 7.29
N GLY A 85 9.57 1.48 6.64
CA GLY A 85 10.64 0.73 5.99
C GLY A 85 10.24 0.17 4.63
N PHE A 86 9.41 0.86 3.85
CA PHE A 86 9.20 0.50 2.45
C PHE A 86 10.53 0.49 1.72
N GLU A 87 10.93 -0.67 1.23
CA GLU A 87 12.03 -0.84 0.29
C GLU A 87 11.44 -1.28 -1.04
N HIS A 88 11.65 -0.48 -2.08
CA HIS A 88 11.29 -0.91 -3.43
C HIS A 88 12.14 -2.16 -3.78
N PRO A 89 11.58 -3.22 -4.41
CA PRO A 89 12.33 -4.45 -4.72
C PRO A 89 13.61 -4.25 -5.53
N MET A 90 13.70 -3.14 -6.28
CA MET A 90 14.90 -2.76 -7.04
C MET A 90 15.91 -1.93 -6.24
N GLY A 91 15.71 -1.71 -4.94
CA GLY A 91 16.59 -0.93 -4.07
C GLY A 91 16.67 0.55 -4.42
N VAL A 92 15.61 1.10 -5.03
CA VAL A 92 15.54 2.50 -5.47
C VAL A 92 14.72 3.29 -4.44
N ASP A 93 15.24 4.43 -4.00
CA ASP A 93 14.54 5.39 -3.12
C ASP A 93 13.47 6.18 -3.90
N ILE A 94 12.51 5.47 -4.50
CA ILE A 94 11.45 6.06 -5.34
C ILE A 94 10.61 7.05 -4.52
N ILE A 95 10.36 6.73 -3.25
CA ILE A 95 9.64 7.64 -2.36
C ILE A 95 10.37 8.98 -2.21
N ASP A 96 11.70 8.98 -2.09
CA ASP A 96 12.44 10.24 -1.93
C ASP A 96 12.40 11.08 -3.20
N MET A 97 12.53 10.45 -4.37
CA MET A 97 12.35 11.13 -5.65
C MET A 97 10.95 11.73 -5.79
N SER A 98 9.91 10.96 -5.41
CA SER A 98 8.52 11.44 -5.44
C SER A 98 8.30 12.60 -4.47
N LEU A 99 8.84 12.55 -3.25
CA LEU A 99 8.73 13.64 -2.28
C LEU A 99 9.53 14.88 -2.69
N GLU A 100 10.73 14.71 -3.27
CA GLU A 100 11.55 15.81 -3.75
C GLU A 100 10.92 16.55 -4.93
N LYS A 101 10.22 15.83 -5.84
CA LYS A 101 9.47 16.42 -6.95
C LYS A 101 8.46 17.48 -6.48
N TYR A 102 7.91 17.33 -5.27
CA TYR A 102 6.90 18.22 -4.70
C TYR A 102 7.42 19.09 -3.56
N ARG A 103 8.74 19.09 -3.33
CA ARG A 103 9.38 19.99 -2.37
C ARG A 103 9.45 21.39 -3.00
N SER A 104 8.76 22.36 -2.39
CA SER A 104 8.83 23.77 -2.80
C SER A 104 9.99 24.52 -2.13
#